data_AF-J3E232-F1
#
_entry.id   AF-J3E232-F1
#
_cell.length_a   1.000
_cell.length_b   1.000
_cell.length_c   1.000
_cell.angle_alpha   90.00
_cell.angle_beta   90.00
_cell.angle_gamma   90.00
#
_symmetry.space_group_name_H-M   'P 1'
#
loop_
_entity.id
_entity.type
_entity.pdbx_description
1 polymer ?
#
loop_
_entity_poly.entity_id
_entity_poly.type
_entity_poly.pdbx_seq_one_letter_code
_entity_poly.pdbx_strand_id
1 'polypeptide(L)'
;MSGSLSCSIKIFKELGSSVQTELIEDVLYGPARMIGGSRLEDDELIRLAREEFDGQPFCIVRNWMLLDILLPETEERDVRKRGLQPSVLLVHEAVFDSEGRIAARDRFITGFQKDLHGCFFESEDALYILSGRGFRKHVSLPAFQALNAYSKAR
;
A
#
# COMPACT_ATOMS: atom_id res chain seq x y z
N MET A 1 10.53 10.01 46.94
CA MET A 1 10.35 8.73 46.21
C MET A 1 9.63 9.00 44.89
N SER A 2 10.35 9.29 43.80
CA SER A 2 9.73 9.62 42.49
C SER A 2 10.49 9.06 41.27
N GLY A 3 11.55 8.26 41.46
CA GLY A 3 12.42 7.82 40.36
C GLY A 3 11.98 6.56 39.60
N SER A 4 10.95 5.83 40.04
CA SER A 4 10.59 4.52 39.48
C SER A 4 9.67 4.60 38.25
N LEU A 5 8.66 5.48 38.26
CA LEU A 5 7.68 5.60 37.18
C LEU A 5 8.28 6.15 35.87
N SER A 6 9.26 7.05 35.95
CA SER A 6 9.89 7.65 34.76
C SER A 6 10.75 6.66 33.96
N CYS A 7 11.36 5.67 34.62
CA CYS A 7 12.20 4.67 33.96
C CYS A 7 11.34 3.65 33.22
N SER A 8 10.28 3.15 33.86
CA SER A 8 9.34 2.21 33.25
C SER A 8 8.68 2.78 31.99
N ILE A 9 8.19 4.03 32.03
CA ILE A 9 7.57 4.68 30.86
C ILE A 9 8.55 4.79 29.69
N LYS A 10 9.84 5.05 29.96
CA LYS A 10 10.87 5.17 28.93
C LYS A 10 11.17 3.82 28.27
N ILE A 11 11.30 2.77 29.07
CA ILE A 11 11.48 1.38 28.60
C ILE A 11 10.28 0.92 27.77
N PHE A 12 9.05 1.18 28.22
CA PHE A 12 7.85 0.82 27.45
C PHE A 12 7.76 1.57 26.12
N LYS A 13 8.17 2.85 26.06
CA LYS A 13 8.26 3.61 24.80
C LYS A 13 9.34 3.08 23.87
N GLU A 14 10.51 2.73 24.39
CA GLU A 14 11.63 2.17 23.61
C GLU A 14 11.28 0.78 23.05
N LEU A 15 10.70 -0.10 23.86
CA LEU A 15 10.19 -1.41 23.42
C LEU A 15 9.07 -1.25 22.39
N GLY A 16 8.13 -0.33 22.61
CA GLY A 16 7.06 -0.04 21.66
C GLY A 16 7.55 0.56 20.33
N SER A 17 8.67 1.28 20.35
CA SER A 17 9.34 1.76 19.13
C SER A 17 10.08 0.63 18.40
N SER A 18 10.74 -0.27 19.12
CA SER A 18 11.44 -1.43 18.55
C SER A 18 10.48 -2.38 17.83
N VAL A 19 9.35 -2.70 18.47
CA VAL A 19 8.34 -3.60 17.91
C VAL A 19 7.70 -3.01 16.64
N GLN A 20 7.45 -1.69 16.61
CA GLN A 20 6.91 -1.06 15.40
C GLN A 20 7.88 -1.14 14.22
N THR A 21 9.19 -0.98 14.47
CA THR A 21 10.22 -1.13 13.43
C THR A 21 10.25 -2.55 12.88
N GLU A 22 10.23 -3.57 13.74
CA GLU A 22 10.22 -4.99 13.31
C GLU A 22 9.01 -5.32 12.44
N LEU A 23 7.81 -4.81 12.79
CA LEU A 23 6.61 -5.00 11.98
C LEU A 23 6.71 -4.32 10.61
N ILE A 24 7.31 -3.12 10.55
CA ILE A 24 7.53 -2.42 9.28
C ILE A 24 8.55 -3.16 8.43
N GLU A 25 9.61 -3.68 9.03
CA GLU A 25 10.66 -4.44 8.34
C GLU A 25 10.13 -5.76 7.78
N ASP A 26 9.38 -6.53 8.57
CA ASP A 26 8.70 -7.74 8.11
C ASP A 26 7.77 -7.41 6.94
N VAL A 27 7.09 -6.27 7.01
CA VAL A 27 6.29 -5.82 5.89
C VAL A 27 7.17 -5.52 4.65
N LEU A 28 8.22 -4.72 4.77
CA LEU A 28 8.96 -4.26 3.59
C LEU A 28 9.88 -5.33 3.00
N TYR A 29 10.40 -6.24 3.83
CA TYR A 29 11.50 -7.14 3.50
C TYR A 29 11.21 -8.62 3.83
N GLY A 30 10.11 -8.91 4.51
CA GLY A 30 9.68 -10.27 4.78
C GLY A 30 9.25 -11.03 3.51
N PRO A 31 9.01 -12.35 3.62
CA PRO A 31 8.63 -13.17 2.49
C PRO A 31 7.36 -12.67 1.80
N ALA A 32 7.40 -12.57 0.47
CA ALA A 32 6.25 -12.17 -0.33
C ALA A 32 6.17 -12.97 -1.65
N ARG A 33 4.95 -13.20 -2.13
CA ARG A 33 4.73 -13.84 -3.43
C ARG A 33 4.97 -12.82 -4.53
N MET A 34 5.92 -13.08 -5.41
CA MET A 34 6.11 -12.27 -6.62
C MET A 34 4.92 -12.43 -7.56
N ILE A 35 4.43 -11.32 -8.08
CA ILE A 35 3.36 -11.26 -9.09
C ILE A 35 3.75 -10.27 -10.20
N GLY A 36 3.20 -10.48 -11.39
CA GLY A 36 3.49 -9.65 -12.56
C GLY A 36 2.42 -8.58 -12.79
N GLY A 37 2.87 -7.37 -13.11
CA GLY A 37 2.08 -6.33 -13.75
C GLY A 37 2.33 -6.31 -15.27
N SER A 38 2.09 -5.15 -15.88
CA SER A 38 2.39 -4.88 -17.28
C SER A 38 3.89 -5.06 -17.56
N ARG A 39 4.20 -5.62 -18.73
CA ARG A 39 5.57 -5.80 -19.23
C ARG A 39 6.02 -4.69 -20.18
N LEU A 40 5.16 -3.70 -20.41
CA LEU A 40 5.44 -2.58 -21.29
C LEU A 40 6.40 -1.60 -20.61
N GLU A 41 7.17 -0.90 -21.43
CA GLU A 41 7.98 0.23 -21.00
C GLU A 41 7.09 1.43 -20.67
N ASP A 42 7.61 2.37 -19.88
CA ASP A 42 6.79 3.44 -19.31
C ASP A 42 6.11 4.31 -20.38
N ASP A 43 6.85 4.74 -21.40
CA ASP A 43 6.30 5.58 -22.47
C ASP A 43 5.19 4.86 -23.26
N GLU A 44 5.38 3.57 -23.53
CA GLU A 44 4.37 2.76 -24.23
C GLU A 44 3.13 2.54 -23.36
N LEU A 45 3.33 2.25 -22.07
CA LEU A 45 2.25 2.05 -21.12
C LEU A 45 1.45 3.34 -20.90
N ILE A 46 2.11 4.50 -20.81
CA ILE A 46 1.46 5.82 -20.72
C ILE A 46 0.62 6.07 -21.96
N ARG A 47 1.17 5.85 -23.15
CA ARG A 47 0.45 6.08 -24.42
C ARG A 47 -0.81 5.23 -24.50
N LEU A 48 -0.70 3.92 -24.28
CA LEU A 48 -1.84 3.00 -24.34
C LEU A 48 -2.86 3.27 -23.24
N ALA A 49 -2.42 3.60 -22.02
CA ALA A 49 -3.34 3.92 -20.93
C ALA A 49 -4.15 5.20 -21.22
N ARG A 50 -3.55 6.21 -21.87
CA ARG A 50 -4.29 7.41 -22.30
C ARG A 50 -5.33 7.11 -23.36
N GLU A 51 -5.05 6.17 -24.25
CA GLU A 51 -5.98 5.73 -25.30
C GLU A 51 -7.14 4.91 -24.70
N GLU A 52 -6.84 3.98 -23.79
CA GLU A 52 -7.82 3.06 -23.19
C GLU A 52 -8.71 3.73 -22.12
N PHE A 53 -8.12 4.56 -21.27
CA PHE A 53 -8.80 5.20 -20.15
C PHE A 53 -9.09 6.69 -20.41
N ASP A 54 -9.39 7.04 -21.66
CA ASP A 54 -9.74 8.42 -22.00
C ASP A 54 -10.93 8.92 -21.15
N GLY A 55 -10.77 10.10 -20.55
CA GLY A 55 -11.74 10.67 -19.62
C GLY A 55 -11.82 10.03 -18.23
N GLN A 56 -11.03 8.99 -17.93
CA GLN A 56 -10.96 8.37 -16.60
C GLN A 56 -9.59 8.60 -15.94
N PRO A 57 -9.53 9.09 -14.69
CA PRO A 57 -8.27 9.23 -13.96
C PRO A 57 -7.59 7.88 -13.69
N PHE A 58 -6.31 7.80 -14.03
CA PHE A 58 -5.44 6.66 -13.74
C PHE A 58 -4.03 7.10 -13.30
N CYS A 59 -3.35 6.20 -12.60
CA CYS A 59 -1.95 6.33 -12.21
C CYS A 59 -1.16 5.07 -12.62
N ILE A 60 0.04 5.23 -13.18
CA ILE A 60 0.97 4.14 -13.48
C ILE A 60 2.02 4.10 -12.38
N VAL A 61 2.24 2.91 -11.83
CA VAL A 61 3.11 2.72 -10.66
C VAL A 61 4.11 1.59 -10.87
N ARG A 62 5.30 1.74 -10.27
CA ARG A 62 6.38 0.75 -10.24
C ARG A 62 6.75 0.41 -8.79
N ASN A 63 7.50 -0.68 -8.65
CA ASN A 63 8.00 -1.14 -7.36
C ASN A 63 6.87 -1.25 -6.33
N TRP A 64 5.80 -1.95 -6.69
CA TRP A 64 4.55 -1.95 -5.93
C TRP A 64 4.32 -3.27 -5.19
N MET A 65 3.49 -3.22 -4.15
CA MET A 65 3.13 -4.38 -3.34
C MET A 65 1.64 -4.37 -2.98
N LEU A 66 0.95 -5.48 -3.23
CA LEU A 66 -0.40 -5.73 -2.71
C LEU A 66 -0.33 -6.29 -1.30
N LEU A 67 -1.04 -5.66 -0.38
CA LEU A 67 -1.10 -6.03 1.03
C LEU A 67 -2.51 -6.51 1.36
N ASP A 68 -2.70 -7.82 1.52
CA ASP A 68 -3.95 -8.42 1.99
C ASP A 68 -4.00 -8.31 3.52
N ILE A 69 -4.80 -7.38 4.03
CA ILE A 69 -4.85 -7.06 5.45
C ILE A 69 -5.77 -8.05 6.16
N LEU A 70 -5.23 -8.73 7.16
CA LEU A 70 -5.96 -9.62 8.04
C LEU A 70 -6.74 -8.79 9.06
N LEU A 71 -7.97 -8.43 8.69
CA LEU A 71 -8.88 -7.67 9.55
C LEU A 71 -9.65 -8.58 10.51
N PRO A 72 -10.06 -8.08 11.68
CA PRO A 72 -11.11 -8.71 12.49
C PRO A 72 -12.39 -8.90 11.68
N GLU A 73 -13.14 -9.96 11.95
CA GLU A 73 -14.32 -10.36 11.17
C GLU A 73 -15.36 -9.23 11.02
N THR A 74 -15.57 -8.45 12.08
CA THR A 74 -16.51 -7.31 12.06
C THR A 74 -16.07 -6.22 11.08
N GLU A 75 -14.79 -5.84 11.11
CA GLU A 75 -14.23 -4.84 10.21
C GLU A 75 -14.19 -5.35 8.76
N GLU A 76 -13.80 -6.62 8.58
CA GLU A 76 -13.77 -7.26 7.27
C GLU A 76 -15.17 -7.29 6.62
N ARG A 77 -16.19 -7.61 7.42
CA ARG A 77 -17.59 -7.60 6.97
C ARG A 77 -18.04 -6.21 6.55
N ASP A 78 -17.64 -5.16 7.27
CA ASP A 78 -18.02 -3.78 6.95
C ASP A 78 -17.32 -3.27 5.69
N VAL A 79 -16.06 -3.66 5.47
CA VAL A 79 -15.34 -3.43 4.20
C VAL A 79 -16.08 -4.12 3.04
N ARG A 80 -16.44 -5.41 3.20
CA ARG A 80 -17.12 -6.17 2.14
C ARG A 80 -18.53 -5.67 1.81
N LYS A 81 -19.28 -5.15 2.80
CA LYS A 81 -20.61 -4.53 2.56
C LYS A 81 -20.54 -3.33 1.61
N ARG A 82 -19.39 -2.64 1.55
CA ARG A 82 -19.14 -1.53 0.62
C ARG A 82 -18.71 -2.01 -0.77
N GLY A 83 -18.64 -3.32 -1.00
CA GLY A 83 -18.13 -3.89 -2.25
C GLY A 83 -16.60 -3.88 -2.36
N LEU A 84 -15.89 -3.69 -1.25
CA LEU A 84 -14.43 -3.61 -1.22
C LEU A 84 -13.81 -4.90 -0.66
N GLN A 85 -12.55 -5.13 -0.97
CA GLN A 85 -11.71 -6.16 -0.35
C GLN A 85 -10.68 -5.50 0.58
N PRO A 86 -10.31 -6.14 1.71
CA PRO A 86 -9.29 -5.63 2.63
C PRO A 86 -7.87 -5.82 2.05
N SER A 87 -7.66 -5.41 0.80
CA SER A 87 -6.38 -5.41 0.12
C SER A 87 -6.05 -3.97 -0.25
N VAL A 88 -4.80 -3.54 -0.06
CA VAL A 88 -4.34 -2.20 -0.45
C VAL A 88 -3.08 -2.29 -1.29
N LEU A 89 -2.81 -1.25 -2.06
CA LEU A 89 -1.59 -1.12 -2.84
C LEU A 89 -0.60 -0.20 -2.11
N LEU A 90 0.56 -0.73 -1.76
CA LEU A 90 1.73 0.06 -1.39
C LEU A 90 2.50 0.40 -2.66
N VAL A 91 2.58 1.68 -2.98
CA VAL A 91 3.30 2.22 -4.13
C VAL A 91 4.62 2.79 -3.64
N HIS A 92 5.74 2.34 -4.20
CA HIS A 92 7.05 2.96 -3.95
C HIS A 92 7.42 4.02 -5.00
N GLU A 93 6.87 3.93 -6.21
CA GLU A 93 7.17 4.87 -7.27
C GLU A 93 5.95 5.09 -8.16
N ALA A 94 5.40 6.30 -8.11
CA ALA A 94 4.52 6.80 -9.16
C ALA A 94 5.36 7.18 -10.39
N VAL A 95 5.04 6.57 -11.53
CA VAL A 95 5.66 6.85 -12.84
C VAL A 95 4.92 7.97 -13.54
N PHE A 96 3.59 7.90 -13.53
CA PHE A 96 2.73 8.84 -14.24
C PHE A 96 1.38 8.93 -13.53
N ASP A 97 0.88 10.14 -13.33
CA ASP A 97 -0.47 10.38 -12.84
C ASP A 97 -1.20 11.30 -13.83
N SER A 98 -2.33 10.81 -14.35
CA SER A 98 -3.11 11.50 -15.39
C SER A 98 -3.66 12.86 -14.94
N GLU A 99 -3.90 13.03 -13.63
CA GLU A 99 -4.40 14.29 -13.05
C GLU A 99 -3.31 15.13 -12.39
N GLY A 100 -2.07 14.64 -12.31
CA GLY A 100 -0.94 15.35 -11.69
C GLY A 100 -1.12 15.64 -10.19
N ARG A 101 -1.93 14.83 -9.49
CA ARG A 101 -2.19 14.90 -8.05
C ARG A 101 -1.04 14.28 -7.24
N ILE A 102 -0.38 13.28 -7.80
CA ILE A 102 0.71 12.53 -7.15
C ILE A 102 2.04 12.99 -7.74
N ALA A 103 2.99 13.42 -6.89
CA ALA A 103 4.31 13.78 -7.40
C ALA A 103 5.09 12.51 -7.78
N ALA A 104 5.94 12.64 -8.80
CA ALA A 104 6.76 11.52 -9.26
C ALA A 104 7.63 11.00 -8.09
N ARG A 105 7.72 9.67 -7.98
CA ARG A 105 8.47 8.95 -6.91
C ARG A 105 7.91 9.07 -5.50
N ASP A 106 6.70 9.58 -5.31
CA ASP A 106 6.05 9.53 -4.00
C ASP A 106 5.74 8.09 -3.60
N ARG A 107 5.96 7.80 -2.31
CA ARG A 107 5.57 6.54 -1.68
C ARG A 107 4.27 6.74 -0.93
N PHE A 108 3.26 5.95 -1.24
CA PHE A 108 1.95 6.04 -0.57
C PHE A 108 1.26 4.68 -0.52
N ILE A 109 0.19 4.62 0.26
CA ILE A 109 -0.68 3.47 0.39
C ILE A 109 -2.07 3.91 -0.07
N THR A 110 -2.70 3.13 -0.94
CA THR A 110 -4.05 3.41 -1.44
C THR A 110 -5.14 3.10 -0.40
N GLY A 111 -6.37 3.50 -0.72
CA GLY A 111 -7.57 2.90 -0.11
C GLY A 111 -7.71 1.41 -0.44
N PHE A 112 -8.75 0.80 0.12
CA PHE A 112 -9.06 -0.61 -0.11
C PHE A 112 -9.39 -0.91 -1.58
N GLN A 113 -9.07 -2.12 -2.00
CA GLN A 113 -9.31 -2.62 -3.34
C GLN A 113 -10.81 -2.70 -3.61
N LYS A 114 -11.25 -2.09 -4.70
CA LYS A 114 -12.56 -2.29 -5.31
C LYS A 114 -12.51 -3.44 -6.30
N ASP A 115 -11.52 -3.43 -7.20
CA ASP A 115 -11.29 -4.53 -8.15
C ASP A 115 -9.80 -4.73 -8.45
N LEU A 116 -9.46 -5.93 -8.92
CA LEU A 116 -8.13 -6.28 -9.40
C LEU A 116 -8.24 -7.25 -10.58
N HIS A 117 -7.94 -6.76 -11.79
CA HIS A 117 -7.96 -7.54 -13.01
C HIS A 117 -6.65 -7.40 -13.80
N GLY A 118 -5.91 -8.49 -13.96
CA GLY A 118 -4.62 -8.46 -14.64
C GLY A 118 -3.63 -7.51 -13.95
N CYS A 119 -3.26 -6.42 -14.64
CA CYS A 119 -2.40 -5.37 -14.11
C CYS A 119 -3.15 -4.08 -13.69
N PHE A 120 -4.48 -4.14 -13.64
CA PHE A 120 -5.34 -3.02 -13.24
C PHE A 120 -5.81 -3.25 -11.81
N PHE A 121 -5.40 -2.36 -10.90
CA PHE A 121 -5.86 -2.32 -9.52
C PHE A 121 -6.75 -1.09 -9.35
N GLU A 122 -8.03 -1.29 -9.09
CA GLU A 122 -8.95 -0.22 -8.74
C GLU A 122 -9.04 -0.15 -7.21
N SER A 123 -8.61 0.97 -6.62
CA SER A 123 -8.93 1.28 -5.24
C SER A 123 -10.32 1.90 -5.14
N GLU A 124 -10.75 2.21 -3.93
CA GLU A 124 -11.97 3.00 -3.71
C GLU A 124 -11.96 4.36 -4.46
N ASP A 125 -10.78 4.95 -4.67
CA ASP A 125 -10.64 6.34 -5.10
C ASP A 125 -10.03 6.49 -6.51
N ALA A 126 -9.32 5.49 -7.02
CA ALA A 126 -8.57 5.62 -8.28
C ALA A 126 -8.20 4.27 -8.93
N LEU A 127 -7.95 4.33 -10.24
CA LEU A 127 -7.37 3.25 -11.02
C LEU A 127 -5.83 3.34 -11.02
N TYR A 128 -5.17 2.22 -10.72
CA TYR A 128 -3.72 2.06 -10.77
C TYR A 128 -3.34 0.98 -11.78
N ILE A 129 -2.42 1.32 -12.68
CA ILE A 129 -1.83 0.41 -13.66
C ILE A 129 -0.48 -0.03 -13.12
N LEU A 130 -0.40 -1.31 -12.79
CA LEU A 130 0.75 -1.94 -12.16
C LEU A 130 1.81 -2.24 -13.22
N SER A 131 2.91 -1.50 -13.22
CA SER A 131 4.03 -1.70 -14.16
C SER A 131 5.12 -2.57 -13.55
N GLY A 132 5.64 -3.51 -14.35
CA GLY A 132 6.72 -4.41 -13.96
C GLY A 132 6.32 -5.45 -12.91
N ARG A 133 7.33 -5.99 -12.23
CA ARG A 133 7.12 -6.97 -11.15
C ARG A 133 6.68 -6.26 -9.87
N GLY A 134 5.79 -6.90 -9.14
CA GLY A 134 5.40 -6.52 -7.79
C GLY A 134 5.33 -7.72 -6.87
N PHE A 135 4.84 -7.49 -5.67
CA PHE A 135 4.72 -8.51 -4.64
C PHE A 135 3.32 -8.52 -4.03
N ARG A 136 2.91 -9.66 -3.48
CA ARG A 136 1.66 -9.79 -2.72
C ARG A 136 1.88 -10.61 -1.47
N LYS A 137 1.30 -10.18 -0.35
CA LYS A 137 1.40 -10.88 0.93
C LYS A 137 0.20 -10.58 1.83
N HIS A 138 0.05 -11.42 2.84
CA HIS A 138 -0.87 -11.18 3.94
C HIS A 138 -0.16 -10.37 5.03
N VAL A 139 -0.85 -9.41 5.63
CA VAL A 139 -0.31 -8.51 6.64
C VAL A 139 -1.29 -8.44 7.81
N SER A 140 -0.78 -8.57 9.04
CA SER A 140 -1.61 -8.36 10.23
C SER A 140 -2.04 -6.89 10.34
N LEU A 141 -3.22 -6.63 10.90
CA LEU A 141 -3.69 -5.26 11.11
C LEU A 141 -2.68 -4.38 11.88
N PRO A 142 -2.00 -4.84 12.96
CA PRO A 142 -0.98 -4.04 13.64
C PRO A 142 0.21 -3.68 12.73
N ALA A 143 0.68 -4.61 11.90
CA ALA A 143 1.79 -4.34 10.98
C ALA A 143 1.39 -3.33 9.90
N PHE A 144 0.17 -3.44 9.38
CA PHE A 144 -0.38 -2.46 8.45
C PHE A 144 -0.51 -1.07 9.08
N GLN A 145 -1.00 -0.98 10.33
CA GLN A 145 -1.13 0.28 11.06
C GLN A 145 0.23 0.95 11.28
N ALA A 146 1.26 0.17 11.68
CA ALA A 146 2.63 0.67 11.83
C ALA A 146 3.19 1.20 10.50
N LEU A 147 3.03 0.44 9.41
CA LEU A 147 3.44 0.87 8.07
C LEU A 147 2.74 2.15 7.62
N ASN A 148 1.42 2.22 7.82
CA ASN A 148 0.61 3.36 7.40
C ASN A 148 1.01 4.63 8.15
N ALA A 149 1.23 4.53 9.46
CA ALA A 149 1.75 5.63 10.28
C ALA A 149 3.14 6.08 9.79
N TYR A 150 4.04 5.14 9.50
CA TYR A 150 5.37 5.43 8.95
C TYR A 150 5.30 6.11 7.56
N SER A 151 4.33 5.74 6.71
CA SER A 151 4.17 6.35 5.38
C SER A 151 3.70 7.80 5.41
N LYS A 152 2.90 8.18 6.42
CA LYS A 152 2.34 9.54 6.56
C LYS A 152 3.24 10.52 7.31
N ALA A 153 4.30 10.03 7.96
CA ALA A 153 5.20 10.84 8.77
C ALA A 153 6.38 11.45 7.97
N ARG A 154 6.41 11.26 6.65
CA ARG A 154 7.44 11.79 5.74
C ARG A 154 6.87 12.83 4.80
#